data_AF-A0A809PV51-F1
#
_entry.id   AF-A0A809PV51-F1
#
_cell.length_a   1.000
_cell.length_b   1.000
_cell.length_c   1.000
_cell.angle_alpha   90.00
_cell.angle_beta   90.00
_cell.angle_gamma   90.00
#
_symmetry.space_group_name_H-M   'P 1'
#
loop_
_entity.id
_entity.type
_entity.pdbx_description
1 polymer ?
#
loop_
_entity_poly.entity_id
_entity_poly.type
_entity_poly.pdbx_seq_one_letter_code
_entity_poly.pdbx_strand_id
1 'polypeptide(L)'
;MLFCGIDLHSNNSFVVVSDDNDKVLFSKRLPNNLMEVCAALSPYRQELCGIVVESTYNWYWLVDGLIEAGYTLHLANITAIKQYDGL
;
A
#
# COMPACT_ATOMS: atom_id res chain seq x y z
N MET A 1 -6.24 6.16 -13.14
CA MET A 1 -5.49 4.94 -12.70
C MET A 1 -5.47 4.93 -11.20
N LEU A 2 -5.54 3.77 -10.53
CA LEU A 2 -5.51 3.73 -9.06
C LEU A 2 -4.15 3.24 -8.55
N PHE A 3 -3.69 3.87 -7.48
CA PHE A 3 -2.49 3.51 -6.76
C PHE A 3 -2.82 3.21 -5.32
N CYS A 4 -2.12 2.24 -4.73
CA CYS A 4 -2.24 1.97 -3.32
C CYS A 4 -0.92 2.26 -2.60
N GLY A 5 -1.01 3.00 -1.50
CA GLY A 5 0.07 3.14 -0.52
C GLY A 5 -0.30 2.38 0.75
N ILE A 6 0.65 1.60 1.27
CA ILE A 6 0.53 0.91 2.56
C ILE A 6 1.69 1.35 3.44
N ASP A 7 1.37 2.04 4.52
CA ASP A 7 2.32 2.40 5.57
C ASP A 7 2.22 1.35 6.70
N LEU A 8 3.21 0.48 6.77
CA LEU A 8 3.24 -0.68 7.66
C LEU A 8 3.97 -0.38 8.96
N HIS A 9 3.22 -0.43 10.06
CA HIS A 9 3.71 -0.32 11.44
C HIS A 9 3.76 -1.70 12.13
N SER A 10 4.22 -1.72 13.39
CA SER A 10 4.45 -2.95 14.16
C SER A 10 3.21 -3.82 14.39
N ASN A 11 2.03 -3.22 14.57
CA ASN A 11 0.79 -3.96 14.86
C ASN A 11 -0.39 -3.64 13.92
N ASN A 12 -0.22 -2.68 13.01
CA ASN A 12 -1.25 -2.27 12.07
C ASN A 12 -0.60 -1.65 10.83
N SER A 13 -1.39 -1.52 9.77
CA SER A 13 -1.01 -0.85 8.54
C SER A 13 -2.04 0.20 8.18
N PHE A 14 -1.60 1.35 7.70
CA PHE A 14 -2.48 2.34 7.11
C PHE A 14 -2.51 2.16 5.59
N VAL A 15 -3.69 1.84 5.06
CA VAL A 15 -3.88 1.56 3.63
C VAL A 15 -4.62 2.73 3.01
N VAL A 16 -4.08 3.25 1.91
CA VAL A 16 -4.65 4.34 1.12
C VAL A 16 -4.76 3.89 -0.33
N VAL A 17 -5.89 4.18 -0.97
CA VAL A 17 -6.07 4.09 -2.42
C VAL A 17 -6.39 5.48 -2.95
N SER A 18 -5.63 5.94 -3.94
CA SER A 18 -5.81 7.23 -4.60
C SER A 18 -5.79 7.07 -6.11
N ASP A 19 -6.36 8.04 -6.82
CA ASP A 19 -6.20 8.14 -8.27
C ASP A 19 -4.94 8.95 -8.66
N ASP A 20 -4.73 9.13 -9.96
CA ASP A 20 -3.64 9.90 -10.57
C ASP A 20 -3.76 11.42 -10.40
N ASN A 21 -4.85 11.91 -9.80
CA ASN A 21 -5.05 13.32 -9.45
C ASN A 21 -4.96 13.55 -7.94
N ASP A 22 -4.30 12.65 -7.21
CA ASP A 22 -4.15 12.66 -5.74
C ASP A 22 -5.49 12.60 -4.98
N LYS A 23 -6.59 12.20 -5.63
CA LYS A 23 -7.87 12.05 -4.94
C LYS A 23 -7.91 10.72 -4.20
N VAL A 24 -8.04 10.80 -2.88
CA VAL A 24 -8.20 9.62 -2.02
C VAL A 24 -9.60 9.02 -2.19
N LEU A 25 -9.66 7.76 -2.59
CA LEU A 25 -10.89 6.96 -2.72
C LEU A 25 -11.14 6.06 -1.52
N PHE A 26 -10.06 5.66 -0.84
CA PHE A 26 -10.10 4.84 0.35
C PHE A 26 -8.94 5.19 1.28
N SER A 27 -9.21 5.30 2.57
CA SER A 27 -8.15 5.32 3.58
C SER A 27 -8.65 4.63 4.86
N LYS A 28 -7.86 3.68 5.36
CA LYS A 28 -8.24 2.95 6.58
C LYS A 28 -7.01 2.36 7.27
N ARG A 29 -7.02 2.41 8.60
CA ARG A 29 -6.10 1.62 9.43
C ARG A 29 -6.65 0.19 9.56
N LEU A 30 -5.85 -0.78 9.18
CA LEU A 30 -6.15 -2.21 9.24
C LEU A 30 -5.15 -2.92 10.17
N PRO A 31 -5.54 -3.99 10.85
CA PRO A 31 -4.57 -4.85 11.51
C PRO A 31 -3.58 -5.42 10.50
N ASN A 32 -2.40 -5.85 10.96
CA ASN A 32 -1.40 -6.55 10.13
C ASN A 32 -1.90 -7.96 9.76
N ASN A 33 -2.92 -8.01 8.91
CA ASN A 33 -3.59 -9.21 8.45
C ASN A 33 -3.78 -9.13 6.94
N LEU A 34 -3.12 -10.04 6.22
CA LEU A 34 -3.14 -10.06 4.75
C LEU A 34 -4.56 -10.20 4.18
N MET A 35 -5.43 -11.00 4.81
CA MET A 35 -6.79 -11.20 4.32
C MET A 35 -7.62 -9.91 4.40
N GLU A 36 -7.47 -9.15 5.50
CA GLU A 36 -8.17 -7.87 5.63
C GLU A 36 -7.66 -6.82 4.65
N VAL A 37 -6.35 -6.77 4.41
CA VAL A 37 -5.76 -5.89 3.40
C VAL A 37 -6.26 -6.27 2.00
N CYS A 38 -6.21 -7.55 1.64
CA CYS A 38 -6.72 -8.03 0.34
C CYS A 38 -8.21 -7.76 0.16
N ALA A 39 -9.02 -7.92 1.21
CA ALA A 39 -10.45 -7.62 1.17
C ALA A 39 -10.71 -6.11 0.97
N ALA A 40 -9.92 -5.24 1.60
CA ALA A 40 -10.01 -3.80 1.41
C ALA A 40 -9.59 -3.36 -0.01
N LEU A 41 -8.65 -4.06 -0.63
CA LEU A 41 -8.17 -3.77 -1.99
C LEU A 41 -9.02 -4.39 -3.10
N SER A 42 -9.77 -5.45 -2.80
CA SER A 42 -10.58 -6.18 -3.78
C SER A 42 -11.50 -5.30 -4.65
N PRO A 43 -12.16 -4.25 -4.13
CA PRO A 43 -13.02 -3.39 -4.95
C PRO A 43 -12.25 -2.60 -6.02
N TYR A 44 -10.96 -2.34 -5.80
CA TYR A 44 -10.13 -1.50 -6.66
C TYR A 44 -9.23 -2.30 -7.61
N ARG A 45 -9.23 -3.63 -7.48
CA ARG A 45 -8.24 -4.54 -8.10
C ARG A 45 -8.09 -4.38 -9.61
N GLN A 46 -9.17 -4.13 -10.34
CA GLN A 46 -9.12 -3.99 -11.80
C GLN A 46 -8.43 -2.69 -12.27
N GLU A 47 -8.50 -1.65 -11.45
CA GLU A 47 -7.97 -0.32 -11.77
C GLU A 47 -6.63 -0.03 -11.06
N LEU A 48 -6.24 -0.92 -10.14
CA LEU A 48 -5.02 -0.80 -9.35
C LEU A 48 -3.80 -1.07 -10.23
N CYS A 49 -3.03 -0.03 -10.53
CA CYS A 49 -1.81 -0.13 -11.32
C CYS A 49 -0.63 -0.66 -10.50
N GLY A 50 -0.61 -0.39 -9.20
CA GLY A 50 0.38 -0.97 -8.31
C GLY A 50 0.19 -0.59 -6.84
N ILE A 51 0.87 -1.35 -5.99
CA ILE A 51 0.92 -1.16 -4.53
C ILE A 51 2.33 -0.78 -4.13
N VAL A 52 2.44 0.29 -3.35
CA VAL A 52 3.66 0.70 -2.67
C VAL A 52 3.53 0.34 -1.19
N VAL A 53 4.52 -0.38 -0.66
CA VAL A 53 4.61 -0.68 0.77
C VAL A 53 5.77 0.11 1.36
N GLU A 54 5.47 1.06 2.24
CA GLU A 54 6.45 1.72 3.10
C GLU A 54 6.53 0.97 4.42
N SER A 55 7.74 0.60 4.84
CA SER A 55 7.94 -0.02 6.13
C SER A 55 9.38 0.07 6.61
N THR A 56 9.53 0.39 7.88
CA THR A 56 10.82 0.29 8.57
C THR A 56 11.02 -1.07 9.26
N TYR A 57 10.04 -1.99 9.20
CA TYR A 57 10.06 -3.24 9.98
C TYR A 57 9.20 -4.38 9.37
N ASN A 58 9.80 -5.56 9.18
CA ASN A 58 9.11 -6.83 8.87
C ASN A 58 8.07 -6.74 7.71
N TRP A 59 8.48 -6.25 6.54
CA TRP A 59 7.57 -6.02 5.40
C TRP A 59 7.42 -7.20 4.44
N TYR A 60 8.40 -8.12 4.43
CA TYR A 60 8.49 -9.20 3.46
C TYR A 60 7.19 -10.03 3.37
N TRP A 61 6.60 -10.40 4.51
CA TRP A 61 5.37 -11.20 4.54
C TRP A 61 4.18 -10.52 3.83
N LEU A 62 4.09 -9.19 3.91
CA LEU A 62 3.00 -8.44 3.30
C LEU A 62 3.22 -8.33 1.80
N VAL A 63 4.46 -8.06 1.38
CA VAL A 63 4.82 -7.99 -0.02
C VAL A 63 4.65 -9.35 -0.70
N ASP A 64 5.23 -10.41 -0.13
CA ASP A 64 5.12 -11.76 -0.67
C ASP A 64 3.65 -12.19 -0.76
N GLY A 65 2.87 -11.95 0.31
CA GLY A 65 1.45 -12.26 0.34
C GLY A 65 0.62 -11.49 -0.70
N LEU A 66 0.95 -10.22 -0.98
CA LEU A 66 0.27 -9.43 -2.00
C LEU A 66 0.67 -9.87 -3.42
N ILE A 67 1.94 -10.27 -3.64
CA ILE A 67 2.41 -10.85 -4.91
C ILE A 67 1.69 -12.18 -5.17
N GLU A 68 1.64 -13.07 -4.18
CA GLU A 68 0.93 -14.35 -4.27
C GLU A 68 -0.57 -14.17 -4.51
N ALA A 69 -1.16 -13.12 -3.92
CA ALA A 69 -2.54 -12.72 -4.19
C ALA A 69 -2.73 -12.09 -5.59
N GLY A 70 -1.68 -11.92 -6.39
CA GLY A 70 -1.71 -11.45 -7.77
C GLY A 70 -1.77 -9.93 -7.94
N TYR A 71 -1.29 -9.16 -6.96
CA TYR A 71 -1.13 -7.71 -7.09
C TYR A 71 0.24 -7.33 -7.64
N THR A 72 0.29 -6.26 -8.42
CA THR A 72 1.54 -5.64 -8.87
C THR A 72 2.12 -4.79 -7.74
N LEU A 73 3.37 -5.04 -7.35
CA LEU A 73 4.08 -4.27 -6.33
C LEU A 73 5.19 -3.40 -6.91
N HIS A 74 5.29 -2.20 -6.37
CA HIS A 74 6.42 -1.31 -6.52
C HIS A 74 7.02 -1.07 -5.14
N LEU A 75 8.16 -1.72 -4.87
CA LEU A 75 8.89 -1.48 -3.63
C LEU A 75 9.41 -0.04 -3.63
N ALA A 76 8.93 0.77 -2.70
CA ALA A 76 9.52 2.08 -2.46
C ALA A 76 10.72 1.92 -1.54
N ASN A 77 11.89 2.35 -2.03
CA ASN A 77 13.04 2.53 -1.18
C ASN A 77 12.87 3.85 -0.41
N ILE A 78 12.67 3.76 0.89
CA ILE A 78 12.45 4.91 1.79
C ILE A 78 13.64 5.88 1.78
N THR A 79 14.86 5.40 1.51
CA THR A 79 16.05 6.27 1.35
C THR A 79 16.09 7.04 0.03
N ALA A 80 15.27 6.64 -0.95
CA ALA A 80 15.18 7.26 -2.27
C ALA A 80 13.89 8.08 -2.47
N ILE A 81 12.90 7.96 -1.56
CA ILE A 81 11.76 8.88 -1.53
C ILE A 81 12.31 10.25 -1.14
N LYS A 82 12.25 11.21 -2.07
CA LYS A 82 12.50 12.61 -1.74
C LYS A 82 11.52 12.99 -0.64
N GLN A 83 12.07 13.30 0.54
CA GLN A 83 11.34 13.98 1.59
C GLN A 83 10.67 15.20 0.95
N TYR A 84 9.36 15.34 1.11
CA TYR A 84 8.66 16.54 0.68
C TYR A 84 9.30 17.71 1.45
N ASP A 85 10.17 18.47 0.78
CA ASP A 85 10.65 19.77 1.26
C ASP A 85 9.44 20.71 1.19
N GLY A 86 8.60 20.66 2.22
CA GLY A 86 7.49 21.60 2.35
C GLY A 86 8.03 23.02 2.38
N LEU A 87 7.75 23.78 1.32
CA LEU A 87 7.63 25.24 1.29
C LEU A 87 6.50 25.63 0.34
#